data_AF-A0A7S2QT44-F1
#
_entry.id   AF-A0A7S2QT44-F1
#
_cell.length_a   1.000
_cell.length_b   1.000
_cell.length_c   1.000
_cell.angle_alpha   90.00
_cell.angle_beta   90.00
_cell.angle_gamma   90.00
#
_symmetry.space_group_name_H-M   'P 1'
#
loop_
_entity.id
_entity.type
_entity.pdbx_description
1 polymer ?
#
loop_
_entity_poly.entity_id
_entity_poly.type
_entity_poly.pdbx_seq_one_letter_code
_entity_poly.pdbx_strand_id
1 'polypeptide(L)'
;MALLAHKRPMGLQRASGHKSACPAFPVVHRPARASAPSERVALKATMDKTLSSATQVVPKAHEQKDLNFRHREVLKHFPTALGVDDFIARCEVLLSGYGFTGDNSIAMTNLCRDEITLVLKDKIEAVFGSSFNTNGLGGVLTCGVTGMGAGLSHSPTSSSGRERYVFFSFPHIAIDSASSVGTITRPGRSGRSCACGALLKALGELKAEGYACNCKVPGVHDPLDPEYSILKQRLARRLRYEKTDVSKLDLVGITAVAERTITNDLEYLIEKAVDLNKADYAVVTGVQIHNWATSLEADGTPSLEFVAPTKVFVVVNGVKIHLDLTKVPSLSPRQLLMLAGGEASAHDTNFAVSHSTGSTLQEIPYSYLNTRLGGATVLSPDWTTLAQKDNMAPNNSWPVWQNVIRSDSVPTDRDRKAPTMDSPEECVNPSFAAANGNGKA
;
A
#
# COMPACT_ATOMS: atom_id res chain seq x y z
N MET A 1 38.80 47.31 -21.06
CA MET A 1 40.08 46.72 -20.63
C MET A 1 39.91 45.21 -20.63
N ALA A 2 40.19 44.50 -21.73
CA ALA A 2 41.51 44.03 -22.18
C ALA A 2 42.09 42.96 -21.22
N LEU A 3 42.58 41.77 -21.63
CA LEU A 3 42.77 41.10 -22.91
C LEU A 3 43.34 39.67 -22.58
N LEU A 4 43.06 38.67 -23.45
CA LEU A 4 43.92 37.51 -23.88
C LEU A 4 44.53 36.52 -22.85
N ALA A 5 44.43 35.19 -22.94
CA ALA A 5 44.61 34.19 -24.02
C ALA A 5 46.06 33.95 -24.50
N HIS A 6 46.60 32.73 -24.31
CA HIS A 6 47.63 32.03 -25.11
C HIS A 6 47.49 30.51 -24.82
N LYS A 7 47.23 29.54 -25.75
CA LYS A 7 47.91 29.09 -27.00
C LYS A 7 49.41 28.79 -26.76
N ARG A 8 50.06 27.68 -27.17
CA ARG A 8 49.75 26.48 -27.98
C ARG A 8 51.03 25.55 -27.94
N PRO A 9 51.32 24.59 -28.87
CA PRO A 9 51.73 23.20 -28.57
C PRO A 9 53.14 22.82 -29.10
N MET A 10 53.52 21.52 -29.08
CA MET A 10 54.17 20.76 -30.18
C MET A 10 54.81 19.45 -29.69
N GLY A 11 54.82 18.40 -30.53
CA GLY A 11 55.74 17.27 -30.40
C GLY A 11 55.28 15.96 -31.05
N LEU A 12 55.67 15.75 -32.31
CA LEU A 12 55.38 14.60 -33.18
C LEU A 12 56.58 13.61 -33.22
N GLN A 13 56.35 12.39 -33.74
CA GLN A 13 57.28 11.38 -34.36
C GLN A 13 57.48 10.07 -33.58
N ARG A 14 57.82 8.91 -34.17
CA ARG A 14 57.48 8.15 -35.41
C ARG A 14 58.26 6.82 -35.34
N ALA A 15 57.62 5.69 -35.70
CA ALA A 15 58.11 4.58 -36.56
C ALA A 15 59.10 3.47 -36.11
N SER A 16 58.92 2.32 -36.80
CA SER A 16 59.71 1.06 -36.96
C SER A 16 59.42 -0.06 -35.93
N GLY A 17 59.13 -1.33 -36.24
CA GLY A 17 59.07 -2.13 -37.48
C GLY A 17 60.16 -3.21 -37.51
N HIS A 18 59.82 -4.52 -37.42
CA HIS A 18 60.60 -5.65 -37.97
C HIS A 18 59.81 -6.98 -38.03
N LYS A 19 60.26 -7.85 -38.96
CA LYS A 19 59.59 -8.98 -39.64
C LYS A 19 60.00 -10.37 -39.10
N SER A 20 59.20 -11.41 -39.36
CA SER A 20 59.57 -12.77 -39.84
C SER A 20 58.31 -13.68 -39.81
N ALA A 21 58.11 -14.78 -40.55
CA ALA A 21 58.51 -15.31 -41.87
C ALA A 21 57.52 -16.47 -42.17
N CYS A 22 57.20 -16.75 -43.43
CA CYS A 22 56.27 -17.81 -43.87
C CYS A 22 56.94 -19.22 -43.91
N PRO A 23 56.13 -20.27 -44.13
CA PRO A 23 56.30 -21.03 -45.38
C PRO A 23 54.98 -21.27 -46.15
N ALA A 24 55.14 -21.53 -47.45
CA ALA A 24 54.11 -21.60 -48.50
C ALA A 24 53.65 -23.04 -48.81
N PHE A 25 52.48 -23.20 -49.45
CA PHE A 25 52.09 -24.18 -50.50
C PHE A 25 50.58 -24.01 -50.82
N PRO A 26 50.04 -24.50 -51.97
CA PRO A 26 50.14 -23.95 -53.31
C PRO A 26 48.82 -23.37 -53.85
N VAL A 27 48.93 -22.61 -54.94
CA VAL A 27 47.85 -21.94 -55.68
C VAL A 27 47.02 -22.95 -56.48
N VAL A 28 45.68 -22.87 -56.36
CA VAL A 28 44.74 -23.51 -57.30
C VAL A 28 43.96 -22.43 -58.03
N HIS A 29 43.99 -22.50 -59.37
CA HIS A 29 43.32 -21.60 -60.31
C HIS A 29 41.80 -21.55 -60.10
N ARG A 30 41.25 -20.32 -60.02
CA ARG A 30 39.81 -20.06 -60.16
C ARG A 30 39.43 -19.97 -61.64
N PRO A 31 38.37 -20.66 -62.11
CA PRO A 31 37.66 -20.23 -63.30
C PRO A 31 36.66 -19.12 -62.93
N ALA A 32 36.53 -18.14 -63.82
CA ALA A 32 35.54 -17.09 -63.73
C ALA A 32 34.12 -17.65 -63.91
N ARG A 33 33.15 -17.22 -63.10
CA ARG A 33 31.73 -17.36 -63.43
C ARG A 33 30.87 -16.23 -62.86
N ALA A 34 30.16 -15.61 -63.80
CA ALA A 34 28.95 -14.78 -63.75
C ALA A 34 28.42 -14.27 -62.40
N SER A 35 28.25 -12.94 -62.35
CA SER A 35 27.44 -12.20 -61.37
C SER A 35 25.96 -12.64 -61.41
N ALA A 36 25.49 -13.22 -60.31
CA ALA A 36 24.07 -13.39 -60.01
C ALA A 36 23.64 -12.43 -58.89
N PRO A 37 22.41 -11.90 -58.90
CA PRO A 37 21.99 -10.87 -57.96
C PRO A 37 21.72 -11.44 -56.56
N SER A 38 22.48 -10.94 -55.57
CA SER A 38 22.15 -10.74 -54.15
C SER A 38 21.06 -11.65 -53.52
N GLU A 39 21.52 -12.69 -52.84
CA GLU A 39 20.80 -13.55 -51.88
C GLU A 39 20.47 -12.83 -50.53
N ARG A 40 20.32 -11.49 -50.54
CA ARG A 40 19.96 -10.67 -49.37
C ARG A 40 18.49 -10.24 -49.32
N VAL A 41 17.69 -10.56 -50.35
CA VAL A 41 16.27 -10.19 -50.40
C VAL A 41 15.35 -11.33 -49.92
N ALA A 42 15.76 -12.60 -50.08
CA ALA A 42 14.95 -13.76 -49.71
C ALA A 42 14.90 -14.06 -48.19
N LEU A 43 15.96 -13.69 -47.44
CA LEU A 43 16.01 -13.82 -45.97
C LEU A 43 15.15 -12.77 -45.25
N LYS A 44 14.89 -11.62 -45.88
CA LYS A 44 14.01 -10.58 -45.31
C LYS A 44 12.53 -10.96 -45.46
N ALA A 45 12.16 -11.56 -46.60
CA ALA A 45 10.80 -11.99 -46.86
C ALA A 45 10.34 -13.19 -46.02
N THR A 46 11.27 -14.03 -45.54
CA THR A 46 10.96 -15.16 -44.64
C THR A 46 10.87 -14.74 -43.17
N MET A 47 11.64 -13.73 -42.73
CA MET A 47 11.50 -13.15 -41.38
C MET A 47 10.24 -12.27 -41.24
N ASP A 48 9.88 -11.51 -42.28
CA ASP A 48 8.65 -10.70 -42.26
C ASP A 48 7.38 -11.57 -42.31
N LYS A 49 7.45 -12.79 -42.86
CA LYS A 49 6.33 -13.75 -42.83
C LYS A 49 6.21 -14.54 -41.53
N THR A 50 7.26 -14.64 -40.72
CA THR A 50 7.19 -15.27 -39.39
C THR A 50 6.77 -14.27 -38.30
N LEU A 51 7.11 -12.99 -38.42
CA LEU A 51 6.67 -11.94 -37.48
C LEU A 51 5.22 -11.46 -37.68
N SER A 52 4.58 -11.78 -38.81
CA SER A 52 3.16 -11.46 -39.05
C SER A 52 2.18 -12.53 -38.53
N SER A 53 2.68 -13.60 -37.88
CA SER A 53 1.84 -14.70 -37.36
C SER A 53 1.73 -14.76 -35.82
N ALA A 54 2.25 -13.78 -35.10
CA ALA A 54 2.27 -13.77 -33.63
C ALA A 54 1.53 -12.58 -33.03
N THR A 55 0.29 -12.36 -33.44
CA THR A 55 -0.69 -11.71 -32.55
C THR A 55 -1.70 -12.77 -32.15
N GLN A 56 -1.24 -13.79 -31.43
CA GLN A 56 -2.18 -14.57 -30.63
C GLN A 56 -2.79 -13.57 -29.64
N VAL A 57 -4.07 -13.30 -29.83
CA VAL A 57 -4.90 -12.64 -28.82
C VAL A 57 -4.81 -13.54 -27.60
N VAL A 58 -3.92 -13.19 -26.67
CA VAL A 58 -3.83 -13.88 -25.38
C VAL A 58 -5.22 -13.73 -24.75
N PRO A 59 -5.93 -14.82 -24.44
CA PRO A 59 -7.25 -14.70 -23.84
C PRO A 59 -7.14 -13.89 -22.54
N LYS A 60 -8.06 -12.95 -22.30
CA LYS A 60 -8.07 -12.13 -21.06
C LYS A 60 -7.88 -12.94 -19.78
N ALA A 61 -8.31 -14.21 -19.75
CA ALA A 61 -8.12 -15.12 -18.62
C ALA A 61 -6.65 -15.48 -18.33
N HIS A 62 -5.79 -15.56 -19.36
CA HIS A 62 -4.37 -15.85 -19.19
C HIS A 62 -3.62 -14.66 -18.62
N GLU A 63 -3.98 -13.43 -19.00
CA GLU A 63 -3.40 -12.19 -18.47
C GLU A 63 -3.65 -12.03 -16.96
N GLN A 64 -4.82 -12.45 -16.46
CA GLN A 64 -5.12 -12.41 -15.01
C GLN A 64 -4.27 -13.39 -14.18
N LYS A 65 -3.76 -14.46 -14.79
CA LYS A 65 -2.90 -15.44 -14.11
C LYS A 65 -1.41 -15.09 -14.19
N ASP A 66 -1.02 -14.24 -15.15
CA ASP A 66 0.35 -13.78 -15.31
C ASP A 66 0.69 -12.68 -14.28
N LEU A 67 1.45 -13.05 -13.24
CA LEU A 67 1.87 -12.14 -12.18
C LEU A 67 2.74 -10.97 -12.72
N ASN A 68 3.56 -11.24 -13.73
CA ASN A 68 4.41 -10.21 -14.34
C ASN A 68 3.59 -9.22 -15.14
N PHE A 69 2.59 -9.69 -15.89
CA PHE A 69 1.64 -8.81 -16.57
C PHE A 69 0.93 -7.91 -15.56
N ARG A 70 0.36 -8.49 -14.51
CA ARG A 70 -0.39 -7.74 -13.49
C ARG A 70 0.47 -6.70 -12.77
N HIS A 71 1.71 -7.05 -12.45
CA HIS A 71 2.63 -6.08 -11.88
C HIS A 71 2.90 -4.91 -12.83
N ARG A 72 3.10 -5.15 -14.14
CA ARG A 72 3.24 -4.05 -15.12
C ARG A 72 2.02 -3.14 -15.16
N GLU A 73 0.81 -3.70 -15.04
CA GLU A 73 -0.42 -2.91 -14.99
C GLU A 73 -0.48 -2.03 -13.74
N VAL A 74 -0.10 -2.56 -12.58
CA VAL A 74 0.03 -1.77 -11.33
C VAL A 74 1.09 -0.65 -11.50
N LEU A 75 2.24 -0.95 -12.12
CA LEU A 75 3.33 0.01 -12.33
C LEU A 75 2.95 1.17 -13.25
N LYS A 76 1.93 1.04 -14.11
CA LYS A 76 1.41 2.17 -14.90
C LYS A 76 0.83 3.27 -14.01
N HIS A 77 0.28 2.89 -12.86
CA HIS A 77 -0.34 3.80 -11.91
C HIS A 77 0.62 4.17 -10.77
N PHE A 78 1.41 3.20 -10.30
CA PHE A 78 2.30 3.33 -9.15
C PHE A 78 3.69 2.76 -9.47
N PRO A 79 4.60 3.55 -10.07
CA PRO A 79 5.89 3.05 -10.57
C PRO A 79 6.84 2.49 -9.50
N THR A 80 6.62 2.81 -8.23
CA THR A 80 7.40 2.30 -7.09
C THR A 80 6.81 1.05 -6.46
N ALA A 81 5.71 0.51 -6.99
CA ALA A 81 5.04 -0.66 -6.42
C ALA A 81 5.99 -1.86 -6.30
N LEU A 82 5.96 -2.48 -5.13
CA LEU A 82 6.64 -3.72 -4.77
C LEU A 82 5.59 -4.72 -4.28
N GLY A 83 5.81 -6.01 -4.52
CA GLY A 83 5.03 -7.05 -3.82
C GLY A 83 5.14 -6.87 -2.30
N VAL A 84 4.07 -7.11 -1.54
CA VAL A 84 4.03 -6.78 -0.10
C VAL A 84 5.12 -7.47 0.71
N ASP A 85 5.46 -8.72 0.38
CA ASP A 85 6.54 -9.48 1.04
C ASP A 85 7.93 -8.91 0.70
N ASP A 86 8.14 -8.48 -0.55
CA ASP A 86 9.37 -7.79 -0.94
C ASP A 86 9.47 -6.41 -0.27
N PHE A 87 8.37 -5.67 -0.20
CA PHE A 87 8.31 -4.39 0.52
C PHE A 87 8.72 -4.54 1.98
N ILE A 88 8.15 -5.50 2.72
CA ILE A 88 8.45 -5.64 4.15
C ILE A 88 9.87 -6.15 4.39
N ALA A 89 10.36 -7.09 3.57
CA ALA A 89 11.73 -7.57 3.63
C ALA A 89 12.75 -6.44 3.39
N ARG A 90 12.50 -5.58 2.41
CA ARG A 90 13.36 -4.41 2.16
C ARG A 90 13.29 -3.40 3.30
N CYS A 91 12.12 -3.21 3.92
CA CYS A 91 11.99 -2.36 5.10
C CYS A 91 12.83 -2.90 6.26
N GLU A 92 12.73 -4.19 6.57
CA GLU A 92 13.49 -4.83 7.64
C GLU A 92 15.01 -4.70 7.41
N VAL A 93 15.49 -5.09 6.22
CA VAL A 93 16.91 -4.99 5.85
C VAL A 93 17.40 -3.55 5.99
N LEU A 94 16.67 -2.59 5.41
CA LEU A 94 17.09 -1.20 5.41
C LEU A 94 17.09 -0.61 6.82
N LEU A 95 16.03 -0.84 7.60
CA LEU A 95 15.89 -0.28 8.95
C LEU A 95 16.85 -0.92 9.95
N SER A 96 17.18 -2.20 9.78
CA SER A 96 18.22 -2.88 10.58
C SER A 96 19.59 -2.23 10.45
N GLY A 97 19.91 -1.70 9.26
CA GLY A 97 21.13 -0.91 9.01
C GLY A 97 21.21 0.39 9.84
N TYR A 98 20.09 0.85 10.38
CA TYR A 98 19.98 2.00 11.28
C TYR A 98 19.65 1.61 12.73
N GLY A 99 19.72 0.31 13.05
CA GLY A 99 19.55 -0.22 14.41
C GLY A 99 18.09 -0.46 14.83
N PHE A 100 17.13 -0.40 13.90
CA PHE A 100 15.73 -0.79 14.17
C PHE A 100 15.54 -2.27 13.89
N THR A 101 14.96 -2.99 14.84
CA THR A 101 14.64 -4.42 14.78
C THR A 101 13.27 -4.66 15.41
N GLY A 102 12.66 -5.81 15.16
CA GLY A 102 11.38 -6.15 15.80
C GLY A 102 11.44 -6.19 17.33
N ASP A 103 12.59 -6.55 17.90
CA ASP A 103 12.74 -6.69 19.35
C ASP A 103 12.89 -5.36 20.09
N ASN A 104 13.34 -4.31 19.40
CA ASN A 104 13.72 -3.04 20.02
C ASN A 104 12.92 -1.83 19.55
N SER A 105 11.95 -2.04 18.66
CA SER A 105 11.18 -0.98 18.03
C SER A 105 9.69 -1.26 18.17
N ILE A 106 8.90 -0.25 18.51
CA ILE A 106 7.45 -0.35 18.41
C ILE A 106 6.96 0.21 17.07
N ALA A 107 6.18 -0.58 16.35
CA ALA A 107 5.51 -0.10 15.15
C ALA A 107 4.20 0.62 15.51
N MET A 108 3.95 1.75 14.85
CA MET A 108 2.63 2.38 14.79
C MET A 108 2.12 2.30 13.36
N THR A 109 0.93 1.72 13.18
CA THR A 109 0.35 1.45 11.86
C THR A 109 -0.94 2.24 11.66
N ASN A 110 -0.97 3.08 10.62
CA ASN A 110 -2.13 3.85 10.21
C ASN A 110 -2.59 3.41 8.82
N LEU A 111 -3.75 2.77 8.75
CA LEU A 111 -4.37 2.30 7.50
C LEU A 111 -5.81 2.80 7.40
N CYS A 112 -6.47 2.51 6.28
CA CYS A 112 -7.92 2.61 6.23
C CYS A 112 -8.56 1.61 7.20
N ARG A 113 -9.74 1.93 7.74
CA ARG A 113 -10.54 0.97 8.54
C ARG A 113 -11.11 -0.21 7.75
N ASP A 114 -11.01 -0.17 6.42
CA ASP A 114 -11.45 -1.24 5.52
C ASP A 114 -10.68 -2.54 5.81
N GLU A 115 -11.37 -3.67 5.92
CA GLU A 115 -10.80 -4.94 6.38
C GLU A 115 -9.73 -5.49 5.43
N ILE A 116 -9.78 -5.13 4.16
CA ILE A 116 -8.82 -5.59 3.15
C ILE A 116 -7.41 -5.06 3.38
N THR A 117 -7.26 -4.03 4.23
CA THR A 117 -5.94 -3.49 4.60
C THR A 117 -5.16 -4.40 5.56
N LEU A 118 -5.84 -5.38 6.18
CA LEU A 118 -5.25 -6.26 7.19
C LEU A 118 -4.05 -7.08 6.68
N VAL A 119 -3.94 -7.34 5.37
CA VAL A 119 -2.79 -8.07 4.82
C VAL A 119 -1.48 -7.34 5.11
N LEU A 120 -1.43 -6.02 4.83
CA LEU A 120 -0.23 -5.22 5.09
C LEU A 120 0.03 -5.09 6.60
N LYS A 121 -1.04 -4.93 7.39
CA LYS A 121 -0.94 -4.89 8.85
C LYS A 121 -0.27 -6.16 9.39
N ASP A 122 -0.76 -7.33 9.00
CA ASP A 122 -0.24 -8.61 9.47
C ASP A 122 1.24 -8.79 9.10
N LYS A 123 1.65 -8.34 7.90
CA LYS A 123 3.05 -8.37 7.46
C LYS A 123 3.93 -7.43 8.28
N ILE A 124 3.44 -6.24 8.64
CA ILE A 124 4.15 -5.32 9.55
C ILE A 124 4.29 -5.96 10.94
N GLU A 125 3.21 -6.51 11.48
CA GLU A 125 3.21 -7.11 12.83
C GLU A 125 4.06 -8.38 12.90
N ALA A 126 4.21 -9.11 11.79
CA ALA A 126 5.12 -10.26 11.71
C ALA A 126 6.60 -9.88 11.88
N VAL A 127 7.00 -8.64 11.51
CA VAL A 127 8.39 -8.17 11.62
C VAL A 127 8.61 -7.34 12.89
N PHE A 128 7.66 -6.49 13.25
CA PHE A 128 7.82 -5.52 14.35
C PHE A 128 7.02 -5.86 15.62
N GLY A 129 6.47 -7.07 15.70
CA GLY A 129 5.57 -7.48 16.78
C GLY A 129 4.22 -6.74 16.72
N SER A 130 3.40 -6.88 17.75
CA SER A 130 2.10 -6.22 17.81
C SER A 130 2.24 -4.70 17.67
N SER A 131 1.61 -4.13 16.65
CA SER A 131 1.71 -2.70 16.37
C SER A 131 0.60 -1.91 17.06
N PHE A 132 0.87 -0.66 17.40
CA PHE A 132 -0.18 0.27 17.82
C PHE A 132 -0.92 0.79 16.59
N ASN A 133 -2.21 0.50 16.47
CA ASN A 133 -2.97 0.76 15.25
C ASN A 133 -3.88 1.98 15.40
N THR A 134 -3.82 2.93 14.45
CA THR A 134 -4.59 4.19 14.50
C THR A 134 -5.48 4.42 13.29
N ASN A 135 -5.96 3.33 12.70
CA ASN A 135 -6.72 3.36 11.45
C ASN A 135 -7.92 4.31 11.49
N GLY A 136 -8.19 4.97 10.36
CA GLY A 136 -9.35 5.85 10.15
C GLY A 136 -9.93 5.70 8.75
N LEU A 137 -11.12 6.24 8.46
CA LEU A 137 -11.68 6.21 7.10
C LEU A 137 -10.70 6.82 6.09
N GLY A 138 -10.40 6.07 5.01
CA GLY A 138 -9.43 6.48 3.99
C GLY A 138 -7.99 6.68 4.50
N GLY A 139 -7.67 6.21 5.71
CA GLY A 139 -6.37 6.40 6.37
C GLY A 139 -6.23 7.74 7.10
N VAL A 140 -7.33 8.47 7.34
CA VAL A 140 -7.28 9.76 8.05
C VAL A 140 -6.77 9.61 9.49
N LEU A 141 -5.82 10.46 9.88
CA LEU A 141 -5.28 10.49 11.24
C LEU A 141 -6.14 11.36 12.16
N THR A 142 -6.98 10.71 12.97
CA THR A 142 -7.84 11.32 14.02
C THR A 142 -7.41 10.95 15.44
N CYS A 143 -6.43 10.07 15.62
CA CYS A 143 -5.91 9.67 16.94
C CYS A 143 -5.27 10.84 17.72
N GLY A 144 -4.77 11.85 17.00
CA GLY A 144 -4.14 13.03 17.57
C GLY A 144 -2.83 12.72 18.31
N VAL A 145 -2.27 13.75 18.96
CA VAL A 145 -1.03 13.63 19.73
C VAL A 145 -1.23 12.72 20.94
N THR A 146 -2.41 12.75 21.56
CA THR A 146 -2.76 11.88 22.69
C THR A 146 -2.74 10.40 22.30
N GLY A 147 -3.41 10.03 21.19
CA GLY A 147 -3.43 8.65 20.72
C GLY A 147 -2.05 8.18 20.29
N MET A 148 -1.27 9.03 19.61
CA MET A 148 0.12 8.71 19.26
C MET A 148 0.97 8.49 20.52
N GLY A 149 0.95 9.41 21.48
CA GLY A 149 1.72 9.31 22.73
C GLY A 149 1.38 8.06 23.54
N ALA A 150 0.10 7.67 23.57
CA ALA A 150 -0.34 6.42 24.22
C ALA A 150 0.27 5.17 23.55
N GLY A 151 0.41 5.18 22.22
CA GLY A 151 1.12 4.10 21.51
C GLY A 151 2.62 4.08 21.81
N LEU A 152 3.27 5.25 21.81
CA LEU A 152 4.72 5.38 21.98
C LEU A 152 5.20 4.98 23.39
N SER A 153 4.35 5.16 24.41
CA SER A 153 4.67 4.76 25.79
C SER A 153 4.90 3.26 25.99
N HIS A 154 4.62 2.44 24.98
CA HIS A 154 4.84 0.98 25.00
C HIS A 154 6.15 0.57 24.29
N SER A 155 6.96 1.53 23.84
CA SER A 155 8.23 1.21 23.16
C SER A 155 9.20 0.47 24.08
N PRO A 156 9.86 -0.60 23.60
CA PRO A 156 10.98 -1.19 24.30
C PRO A 156 12.09 -0.17 24.53
N THR A 157 12.62 -0.11 25.74
CA THR A 157 13.81 0.69 26.04
C THR A 157 15.04 -0.16 25.82
N SER A 158 15.95 0.31 24.97
CA SER A 158 17.24 -0.36 24.79
C SER A 158 18.15 -0.19 26.03
N SER A 159 19.26 -0.91 26.09
CA SER A 159 20.22 -0.81 27.21
C SER A 159 20.79 0.60 27.42
N SER A 160 20.76 1.45 26.40
CA SER A 160 21.13 2.88 26.51
C SER A 160 20.00 3.79 27.00
N GLY A 161 18.81 3.24 27.25
CA GLY A 161 17.59 3.98 27.55
C GLY A 161 16.94 4.64 26.33
N ARG A 162 17.49 4.48 25.11
CA ARG A 162 16.86 4.99 23.88
C ARG A 162 15.69 4.12 23.47
N GLU A 163 14.62 4.78 23.08
CA GLU A 163 13.41 4.18 22.48
C GLU A 163 13.51 4.19 20.95
N ARG A 164 12.77 3.29 20.30
CA ARG A 164 12.68 3.27 18.83
C ARG A 164 11.25 3.10 18.36
N TYR A 165 10.87 3.90 17.37
CA TYR A 165 9.54 3.88 16.79
C TYR A 165 9.61 3.70 15.27
N VAL A 166 8.69 2.94 14.70
CA VAL A 166 8.53 2.84 13.24
C VAL A 166 7.10 3.18 12.86
N PHE A 167 6.91 4.29 12.17
CA PHE A 167 5.60 4.77 11.76
C PHE A 167 5.30 4.34 10.31
N PHE A 168 4.20 3.60 10.16
CA PHE A 168 3.66 3.13 8.89
C PHE A 168 2.34 3.87 8.59
N SER A 169 2.20 4.46 7.40
CA SER A 169 0.95 5.14 7.02
C SER A 169 0.64 4.99 5.54
N PHE A 170 -0.51 4.37 5.23
CA PHE A 170 -0.90 4.05 3.86
C PHE A 170 -2.41 4.29 3.67
N PRO A 171 -2.84 5.14 2.71
CA PRO A 171 -4.15 4.94 2.12
C PRO A 171 -4.08 3.71 1.20
N HIS A 172 -5.23 3.30 0.70
CA HIS A 172 -5.32 2.09 -0.10
C HIS A 172 -6.20 2.28 -1.33
N ILE A 173 -5.97 1.44 -2.34
CA ILE A 173 -6.74 1.38 -3.58
C ILE A 173 -6.76 -0.06 -4.09
N ALA A 174 -7.81 -0.46 -4.80
CA ALA A 174 -7.80 -1.71 -5.54
C ALA A 174 -7.53 -1.49 -7.04
N ILE A 175 -6.82 -2.42 -7.65
CA ILE A 175 -6.70 -2.59 -9.09
C ILE A 175 -6.86 -4.10 -9.28
N ASP A 176 -8.02 -4.60 -9.66
CA ASP A 176 -8.26 -6.06 -9.69
C ASP A 176 -7.39 -6.80 -10.71
N SER A 177 -7.46 -8.14 -10.73
CA SER A 177 -6.72 -8.98 -11.67
C SER A 177 -7.02 -8.69 -13.14
N ALA A 178 -8.16 -8.04 -13.44
CA ALA A 178 -8.56 -7.58 -14.77
C ALA A 178 -8.16 -6.12 -15.04
N SER A 179 -7.30 -5.54 -14.21
CA SER A 179 -6.81 -4.15 -14.28
C SER A 179 -7.90 -3.09 -14.08
N SER A 180 -9.01 -3.44 -13.41
CA SER A 180 -10.08 -2.50 -13.11
C SER A 180 -9.75 -1.70 -11.84
N VAL A 181 -9.51 -0.40 -12.00
CA VAL A 181 -9.20 0.50 -10.88
C VAL A 181 -10.43 0.70 -10.00
N GLY A 182 -10.21 0.65 -8.69
CA GLY A 182 -11.20 0.86 -7.64
C GLY A 182 -12.11 -0.32 -7.37
N THR A 183 -11.98 -1.43 -8.09
CA THR A 183 -12.85 -2.59 -7.98
C THR A 183 -12.20 -3.71 -7.18
N ILE A 184 -12.94 -4.35 -6.27
CA ILE A 184 -12.45 -5.49 -5.50
C ILE A 184 -13.54 -6.52 -5.20
N THR A 185 -13.19 -7.81 -5.29
CA THR A 185 -14.03 -8.94 -4.88
C THR A 185 -13.69 -9.32 -3.44
N ARG A 186 -14.70 -9.52 -2.59
CA ARG A 186 -14.54 -9.82 -1.15
C ARG A 186 -15.04 -11.23 -0.84
N PRO A 187 -14.37 -11.99 0.04
CA PRO A 187 -14.86 -13.30 0.46
C PRO A 187 -16.30 -13.24 0.99
N GLY A 188 -17.13 -14.22 0.64
CA GLY A 188 -18.50 -14.33 1.15
C GLY A 188 -19.50 -13.26 0.65
N ARG A 189 -19.12 -12.36 -0.26
CA ARG A 189 -20.01 -11.32 -0.80
C ARG A 189 -20.31 -11.56 -2.28
N SER A 190 -21.60 -11.53 -2.64
CA SER A 190 -22.00 -11.53 -4.04
C SER A 190 -21.68 -10.17 -4.69
N GLY A 191 -21.06 -10.21 -5.86
CA GLY A 191 -20.72 -9.03 -6.65
C GLY A 191 -19.41 -8.34 -6.25
N ARG A 192 -19.06 -7.32 -7.04
CA ARG A 192 -17.85 -6.53 -6.83
C ARG A 192 -18.16 -5.30 -5.97
N SER A 193 -17.20 -4.91 -5.16
CA SER A 193 -17.24 -3.74 -4.28
C SER A 193 -16.14 -2.75 -4.66
N CYS A 194 -15.99 -1.67 -3.88
CA CYS A 194 -14.98 -0.64 -4.13
C CYS A 194 -13.88 -0.58 -3.07
N ALA A 195 -12.71 -0.05 -3.45
CA ALA A 195 -11.64 0.30 -2.53
C ALA A 195 -10.74 1.43 -3.08
N CYS A 196 -10.49 2.51 -2.34
CA CYS A 196 -11.08 2.87 -1.04
C CYS A 196 -12.47 3.50 -1.21
N GLY A 197 -13.48 3.01 -0.47
CA GLY A 197 -14.84 3.57 -0.52
C GLY A 197 -14.93 5.05 -0.11
N ALA A 198 -14.22 5.45 0.94
CA ALA A 198 -14.19 6.83 1.40
C ALA A 198 -13.53 7.78 0.38
N LEU A 199 -12.42 7.36 -0.25
CA LEU A 199 -11.75 8.16 -1.27
C LEU A 199 -12.57 8.23 -2.57
N LEU A 200 -13.28 7.16 -2.93
CA LEU A 200 -14.19 7.17 -4.08
C LEU A 200 -15.37 8.14 -3.85
N LYS A 201 -15.97 8.14 -2.65
CA LYS A 201 -17.01 9.10 -2.24
C LYS A 201 -16.48 10.54 -2.30
N ALA A 202 -15.31 10.79 -1.70
CA ALA A 202 -14.69 12.11 -1.70
C ALA A 202 -14.37 12.60 -3.12
N LEU A 203 -13.90 11.71 -4.00
CA LEU A 203 -13.64 12.04 -5.41
C LEU A 203 -14.92 12.49 -6.13
N GLY A 204 -16.01 11.74 -5.98
CA GLY A 204 -17.29 12.07 -6.60
C GLY A 204 -17.82 13.42 -6.14
N GLU A 205 -17.83 13.65 -4.83
CA GLU A 205 -18.32 14.91 -4.25
C GLU A 205 -17.41 16.10 -4.61
N LEU A 206 -16.08 15.94 -4.57
CA LEU A 206 -15.16 17.01 -4.95
C LEU A 206 -15.25 17.36 -6.44
N LYS A 207 -15.53 16.39 -7.31
CA LYS A 207 -15.82 16.65 -8.73
C LYS A 207 -17.13 17.40 -8.94
N ALA A 208 -18.16 17.06 -8.19
CA ALA A 208 -19.47 17.70 -8.31
C ALA A 208 -19.48 19.12 -7.74
N GLU A 209 -18.85 19.33 -6.58
CA GLU A 209 -18.94 20.56 -5.79
C GLU A 209 -17.73 21.49 -5.97
N GLY A 210 -16.59 20.95 -6.42
CA GLY A 210 -15.28 21.58 -6.33
C GLY A 210 -14.64 21.49 -4.93
N TYR A 211 -13.36 21.84 -4.83
CA TYR A 211 -12.67 21.84 -3.52
C TYR A 211 -12.99 23.07 -2.65
N ALA A 212 -13.50 24.17 -3.23
CA ALA A 212 -13.59 25.47 -2.54
C ALA A 212 -14.53 25.43 -1.33
N CYS A 213 -15.75 24.93 -1.50
CA CYS A 213 -16.74 24.80 -0.42
C CYS A 213 -16.33 23.80 0.67
N ASN A 214 -15.45 22.85 0.31
CA ASN A 214 -14.90 21.80 1.17
C ASN A 214 -13.60 22.21 1.88
N CYS A 215 -12.98 23.33 1.51
CA CYS A 215 -11.81 23.90 2.18
C CYS A 215 -12.18 24.62 3.50
N LYS A 216 -12.84 23.92 4.42
CA LYS A 216 -13.17 24.46 5.75
C LYS A 216 -11.91 24.70 6.58
N VAL A 217 -12.02 25.57 7.59
CA VAL A 217 -10.95 25.79 8.57
C VAL A 217 -10.69 24.51 9.37
N PRO A 218 -9.43 24.18 9.72
CA PRO A 218 -9.13 23.04 10.58
C PRO A 218 -9.86 23.13 11.93
N GLY A 219 -10.34 21.99 12.44
CA GLY A 219 -11.08 21.89 13.71
C GLY A 219 -12.60 21.69 13.55
N VAL A 220 -13.15 21.96 12.36
CA VAL A 220 -14.58 21.73 12.07
C VAL A 220 -14.80 20.35 11.45
N HIS A 221 -15.85 19.66 11.88
CA HIS A 221 -16.27 18.38 11.30
C HIS A 221 -17.79 18.24 11.38
N ASP A 222 -18.34 17.36 10.55
CA ASP A 222 -19.73 16.91 10.66
C ASP A 222 -19.84 15.93 11.85
N PRO A 223 -20.69 16.19 12.85
CA PRO A 223 -20.87 15.29 13.99
C PRO A 223 -21.32 13.88 13.62
N LEU A 224 -22.05 13.72 12.50
CA LEU A 224 -22.56 12.42 12.05
C LEU A 224 -21.56 11.65 11.18
N ASP A 225 -20.58 12.34 10.59
CA ASP A 225 -19.54 11.73 9.76
C ASP A 225 -18.16 12.36 10.02
N PRO A 226 -17.63 12.26 11.26
CA PRO A 226 -16.46 13.03 11.69
C PRO A 226 -15.20 12.64 10.90
N GLU A 227 -14.91 11.34 10.78
CA GLU A 227 -13.71 10.88 10.06
C GLU A 227 -13.76 11.26 8.58
N TYR A 228 -14.90 11.04 7.91
CA TYR A 228 -15.05 11.36 6.48
C TYR A 228 -14.99 12.86 6.22
N SER A 229 -15.70 13.68 7.01
CA SER A 229 -15.70 15.13 6.83
C SER A 229 -14.31 15.72 7.07
N ILE A 230 -13.57 15.25 8.08
CA ILE A 230 -12.17 15.63 8.30
C ILE A 230 -11.30 15.22 7.10
N LEU A 231 -11.42 13.98 6.63
CA LEU A 231 -10.70 13.47 5.45
C LEU A 231 -10.96 14.35 4.23
N LYS A 232 -12.23 14.54 3.84
CA LYS A 232 -12.63 15.31 2.66
C LYS A 232 -12.11 16.75 2.73
N GLN A 233 -12.21 17.40 3.88
CA GLN A 233 -11.70 18.75 4.06
C GLN A 233 -10.17 18.83 3.95
N ARG A 234 -9.43 17.87 4.51
CA ARG A 234 -7.96 17.81 4.39
C ARG A 234 -7.54 17.59 2.93
N LEU A 235 -8.19 16.67 2.23
CA LEU A 235 -7.98 16.46 0.79
C LEU A 235 -8.29 17.72 -0.02
N ALA A 236 -9.41 18.39 0.24
CA ALA A 236 -9.78 19.63 -0.45
C ALA A 236 -8.72 20.73 -0.26
N ARG A 237 -8.23 20.92 0.97
CA ARG A 237 -7.15 21.88 1.26
C ARG A 237 -5.86 21.50 0.54
N ARG A 238 -5.51 20.21 0.48
CA ARG A 238 -4.33 19.72 -0.24
C ARG A 238 -4.44 19.94 -1.75
N LEU A 239 -5.57 19.60 -2.37
CA LEU A 239 -5.84 19.84 -3.79
C LEU A 239 -5.75 21.32 -4.15
N ARG A 240 -6.31 22.20 -3.31
CA ARG A 240 -6.19 23.65 -3.48
C ARG A 240 -4.73 24.11 -3.41
N TYR A 241 -3.98 23.62 -2.43
CA TYR A 241 -2.56 23.94 -2.26
C TYR A 241 -1.73 23.52 -3.49
N GLU A 242 -1.99 22.32 -4.02
CA GLU A 242 -1.33 21.79 -5.22
C GLU A 242 -1.88 22.38 -6.55
N LYS A 243 -2.91 23.24 -6.48
CA LYS A 243 -3.61 23.81 -7.64
C LYS A 243 -4.11 22.74 -8.62
N THR A 244 -4.59 21.62 -8.08
CA THR A 244 -5.03 20.47 -8.87
C THR A 244 -6.35 20.76 -9.58
N ASP A 245 -6.41 20.44 -10.87
CA ASP A 245 -7.64 20.45 -11.67
C ASP A 245 -8.51 19.23 -11.32
N VAL A 246 -9.53 19.45 -10.49
CA VAL A 246 -10.40 18.37 -9.97
C VAL A 246 -11.16 17.65 -11.08
N SER A 247 -11.42 18.31 -12.23
CA SER A 247 -12.13 17.68 -13.35
C SER A 247 -11.37 16.49 -13.94
N LYS A 248 -10.02 16.53 -13.86
CA LYS A 248 -9.11 15.48 -14.35
C LYS A 248 -8.65 14.51 -13.27
N LEU A 249 -9.05 14.74 -12.01
CA LEU A 249 -8.65 13.87 -10.90
C LEU A 249 -9.32 12.51 -11.06
N ASP A 250 -8.58 11.42 -10.93
CA ASP A 250 -9.12 10.06 -10.91
C ASP A 250 -8.88 9.40 -9.54
N LEU A 251 -9.28 8.14 -9.39
CA LEU A 251 -9.13 7.44 -8.11
C LEU A 251 -7.66 7.24 -7.75
N VAL A 252 -6.79 7.02 -8.74
CA VAL A 252 -5.34 6.93 -8.54
C VAL A 252 -4.80 8.27 -8.02
N GLY A 253 -5.18 9.37 -8.65
CA GLY A 253 -4.78 10.72 -8.29
C GLY A 253 -5.23 11.12 -6.89
N ILE A 254 -6.49 10.91 -6.52
CA ILE A 254 -6.96 11.25 -5.17
C ILE A 254 -6.33 10.36 -4.10
N THR A 255 -6.02 9.09 -4.42
CA THR A 255 -5.31 8.19 -3.49
C THR A 255 -3.88 8.67 -3.27
N ALA A 256 -3.19 9.13 -4.32
CA ALA A 256 -1.87 9.73 -4.18
C ALA A 256 -1.92 11.06 -3.38
N VAL A 257 -2.97 11.87 -3.56
CA VAL A 257 -3.19 13.08 -2.75
C VAL A 257 -3.44 12.71 -1.28
N ALA A 258 -4.20 11.65 -1.03
CA ALA A 258 -4.44 11.13 0.32
C ALA A 258 -3.13 10.72 0.97
N GLU A 259 -2.25 10.01 0.26
CA GLU A 259 -0.93 9.60 0.77
C GLU A 259 -0.14 10.82 1.24
N ARG A 260 0.01 11.84 0.40
CA ARG A 260 0.75 13.06 0.77
C ARG A 260 0.10 13.79 1.95
N THR A 261 -1.23 13.79 2.01
CA THR A 261 -2.00 14.43 3.07
C THR A 261 -1.78 13.73 4.41
N ILE A 262 -1.96 12.40 4.47
CA ILE A 262 -1.78 11.64 5.71
C ILE A 262 -0.31 11.61 6.15
N THR A 263 0.63 11.63 5.20
CA THR A 263 2.07 11.73 5.49
C THR A 263 2.41 13.07 6.14
N ASN A 264 1.82 14.18 5.68
CA ASN A 264 2.01 15.49 6.31
C ASN A 264 1.36 15.56 7.70
N ASP A 265 0.17 15.00 7.86
CA ASP A 265 -0.49 14.93 9.18
C ASP A 265 0.31 14.06 10.16
N LEU A 266 0.86 12.93 9.68
CA LEU A 266 1.72 12.06 10.47
C LEU A 266 2.98 12.78 10.95
N GLU A 267 3.70 13.46 10.06
CA GLU A 267 4.90 14.22 10.41
C GLU A 267 4.59 15.33 11.43
N TYR A 268 3.44 16.00 11.30
CA TYR A 268 2.99 16.99 12.28
C TYR A 268 2.77 16.38 13.67
N LEU A 269 2.13 15.20 13.75
CA LEU A 269 1.92 14.51 15.02
C LEU A 269 3.25 14.03 15.64
N ILE A 270 4.15 13.47 14.82
CA ILE A 270 5.48 13.02 15.25
C ILE A 270 6.27 14.17 15.85
N GLU A 271 6.27 15.34 15.21
CA GLU A 271 6.97 16.54 15.71
C GLU A 271 6.51 16.94 17.12
N LYS A 272 5.24 16.69 17.45
CA LYS A 272 4.67 17.02 18.77
C LYS A 272 4.78 15.90 19.80
N ALA A 273 4.85 14.65 19.35
CA ALA A 273 4.82 13.48 20.22
C ALA A 273 6.21 12.89 20.53
N VAL A 274 7.19 13.05 19.64
CA VAL A 274 8.50 12.38 19.73
C VAL A 274 9.58 13.33 20.25
N ASP A 275 10.24 12.94 21.35
CA ASP A 275 11.44 13.61 21.88
C ASP A 275 12.71 13.00 21.27
N LEU A 276 13.39 13.76 20.41
CA LEU A 276 14.61 13.32 19.70
C LEU A 276 15.80 13.03 20.62
N ASN A 277 15.78 13.55 21.86
CA ASN A 277 16.81 13.25 22.84
C ASN A 277 16.65 11.84 23.42
N LYS A 278 15.43 11.29 23.37
CA LYS A 278 15.07 9.98 23.95
C LYS A 278 14.88 8.89 22.92
N ALA A 279 14.47 9.25 21.71
CA ALA A 279 14.05 8.28 20.71
C ALA A 279 14.72 8.49 19.35
N ASP A 280 14.92 7.37 18.66
CA ASP A 280 15.09 7.32 17.21
C ASP A 280 13.78 6.89 16.56
N TYR A 281 13.50 7.35 15.35
CA TYR A 281 12.31 6.87 14.65
C TYR A 281 12.50 6.73 13.15
N ALA A 282 11.66 5.89 12.56
CA ALA A 282 11.54 5.69 11.13
C ALA A 282 10.13 6.04 10.67
N VAL A 283 10.00 6.55 9.46
CA VAL A 283 8.72 6.80 8.79
C VAL A 283 8.74 6.09 7.45
N VAL A 284 7.72 5.29 7.19
CA VAL A 284 7.51 4.56 5.94
C VAL A 284 6.07 4.81 5.48
N THR A 285 5.91 5.60 4.42
CA THR A 285 4.61 5.89 3.82
C THR A 285 4.57 5.51 2.35
N GLY A 286 3.36 5.34 1.83
CA GLY A 286 3.13 4.90 0.47
C GLY A 286 1.65 4.67 0.21
N VAL A 287 1.35 3.91 -0.83
CA VAL A 287 -0.01 3.45 -1.14
C VAL A 287 -0.07 1.92 -1.08
N GLN A 288 -1.03 1.36 -0.34
CA GLN A 288 -1.35 -0.07 -0.38
C GLN A 288 -2.26 -0.35 -1.59
N ILE A 289 -1.95 -1.39 -2.36
CA ILE A 289 -2.63 -1.68 -3.62
C ILE A 289 -3.08 -3.14 -3.67
N HIS A 290 -4.40 -3.32 -3.57
CA HIS A 290 -5.04 -4.62 -3.63
C HIS A 290 -5.17 -5.08 -5.08
N ASN A 291 -4.48 -6.14 -5.45
CA ASN A 291 -4.58 -6.73 -6.78
C ASN A 291 -5.15 -8.14 -6.66
N TRP A 292 -6.44 -8.24 -6.38
CA TRP A 292 -7.10 -9.52 -6.09
C TRP A 292 -7.78 -10.09 -7.32
N ALA A 293 -8.00 -11.40 -7.29
CA ALA A 293 -8.72 -12.09 -8.35
C ALA A 293 -10.16 -11.56 -8.49
N THR A 294 -10.63 -11.42 -9.74
CA THR A 294 -12.02 -11.06 -10.01
C THR A 294 -13.02 -12.11 -9.52
N SER A 295 -12.57 -13.37 -9.41
CA SER A 295 -13.25 -14.47 -8.74
C SER A 295 -12.25 -15.16 -7.81
N LEU A 296 -12.49 -15.14 -6.49
CA LEU A 296 -11.53 -15.67 -5.51
C LEU A 296 -11.46 -17.20 -5.48
N GLU A 297 -12.52 -17.89 -5.92
CA GLU A 297 -12.64 -19.36 -5.80
C GLU A 297 -12.59 -20.09 -7.15
N ALA A 298 -13.19 -19.51 -8.20
CA ALA A 298 -13.68 -20.32 -9.32
C ALA A 298 -12.67 -20.56 -10.45
N ASP A 299 -11.67 -19.69 -10.62
CA ASP A 299 -10.83 -19.69 -11.83
C ASP A 299 -9.34 -19.98 -11.55
N GLY A 300 -8.94 -20.12 -10.29
CA GLY A 300 -7.55 -20.30 -9.87
C GLY A 300 -6.67 -19.09 -10.19
N THR A 301 -7.26 -17.90 -10.32
CA THR A 301 -6.51 -16.65 -10.48
C THR A 301 -5.91 -16.26 -9.11
N PRO A 302 -4.59 -16.03 -9.02
CA PRO A 302 -3.95 -15.68 -7.75
C PRO A 302 -4.35 -14.27 -7.29
N SER A 303 -4.44 -14.06 -5.99
CA SER A 303 -4.56 -12.69 -5.42
C SER A 303 -3.19 -12.20 -4.99
N LEU A 304 -2.89 -10.93 -5.23
CA LEU A 304 -1.62 -10.30 -4.92
C LEU A 304 -1.85 -9.06 -4.05
N GLU A 305 -0.83 -8.73 -3.27
CA GLU A 305 -0.76 -7.44 -2.57
C GLU A 305 0.51 -6.68 -2.93
N PHE A 306 0.35 -5.38 -3.07
CA PHE A 306 1.44 -4.47 -3.41
C PHE A 306 1.47 -3.28 -2.47
N VAL A 307 2.67 -2.72 -2.29
CA VAL A 307 2.89 -1.44 -1.64
C VAL A 307 3.75 -0.58 -2.55
N ALA A 308 3.30 0.64 -2.82
CA ALA A 308 4.06 1.65 -3.53
C ALA A 308 4.63 2.67 -2.53
N PRO A 309 5.85 2.48 -2.00
CA PRO A 309 6.48 3.44 -1.11
C PRO A 309 6.69 4.78 -1.82
N THR A 310 6.46 5.87 -1.09
CA THR A 310 6.57 7.26 -1.56
C THR A 310 7.57 8.05 -0.73
N LYS A 311 7.53 7.90 0.59
CA LYS A 311 8.43 8.61 1.50
C LYS A 311 8.92 7.67 2.59
N VAL A 312 10.23 7.48 2.62
CA VAL A 312 10.92 6.65 3.61
C VAL A 312 12.08 7.45 4.19
N PHE A 313 12.16 7.55 5.50
CA PHE A 313 13.28 8.19 6.19
C PHE A 313 13.42 7.68 7.61
N VAL A 314 14.63 7.84 8.15
CA VAL A 314 14.93 7.64 9.57
C VAL A 314 15.39 8.95 10.17
N VAL A 315 15.20 9.10 11.48
CA VAL A 315 15.81 10.12 12.30
C VAL A 315 16.56 9.41 13.40
N VAL A 316 17.89 9.38 13.28
CA VAL A 316 18.77 8.71 14.22
C VAL A 316 19.67 9.76 14.86
N ASN A 317 19.71 9.81 16.19
CA ASN A 317 20.44 10.84 16.96
C ASN A 317 20.10 12.27 16.50
N GLY A 318 18.81 12.52 16.21
CA GLY A 318 18.33 13.83 15.73
C GLY A 318 18.67 14.15 14.27
N VAL A 319 19.31 13.25 13.53
CA VAL A 319 19.69 13.46 12.12
C VAL A 319 18.72 12.72 11.20
N LYS A 320 18.02 13.48 10.33
CA LYS A 320 17.10 12.92 9.33
C LYS A 320 17.85 12.45 8.08
N ILE A 321 17.61 11.21 7.68
CA ILE A 321 18.21 10.57 6.50
C ILE A 321 17.08 10.00 5.64
N HIS A 322 17.00 10.45 4.39
CA HIS A 322 16.06 9.92 3.40
C HIS A 322 16.57 8.63 2.78
N LEU A 323 15.64 7.71 2.57
CA LEU A 323 15.91 6.33 2.20
C LEU A 323 15.07 5.97 0.96
N ASP A 324 15.61 5.06 0.16
CA ASP A 324 14.98 4.65 -1.09
C ASP A 324 14.89 3.12 -1.12
N LEU A 325 13.71 2.61 -0.77
CA LEU A 325 13.45 1.16 -0.73
C LEU A 325 13.62 0.50 -2.08
N THR A 326 13.42 1.23 -3.19
CA THR A 326 13.54 0.64 -4.53
C THR A 326 14.98 0.23 -4.87
N LYS A 327 15.96 0.79 -4.17
CA LYS A 327 17.40 0.49 -4.32
C LYS A 327 17.88 -0.66 -3.44
N VAL A 328 17.08 -1.13 -2.50
CA VAL A 328 17.42 -2.31 -1.69
C VAL A 328 17.24 -3.55 -2.57
N PRO A 329 18.25 -4.43 -2.69
CA PRO A 329 18.10 -5.68 -3.44
C PRO A 329 16.94 -6.52 -2.90
N SER A 330 16.12 -7.07 -3.79
CA SER A 330 15.08 -8.02 -3.40
C SER A 330 15.68 -9.32 -2.92
N LEU A 331 14.95 -10.00 -2.02
CA LEU A 331 15.27 -11.38 -1.68
C LEU A 331 14.92 -12.28 -2.86
N SER A 332 15.86 -13.14 -3.24
CA SER A 332 15.63 -14.15 -4.26
C SER A 332 14.53 -15.14 -3.82
N PRO A 333 13.80 -15.77 -4.77
CA PRO A 333 12.81 -16.80 -4.43
C PRO A 333 13.37 -17.92 -3.54
N ARG A 334 14.65 -18.28 -3.74
CA ARG A 334 15.33 -19.27 -2.89
C ARG A 334 15.46 -18.78 -1.44
N GLN A 335 15.83 -17.52 -1.22
CA GLN A 335 15.93 -16.95 0.13
C GLN A 335 14.56 -16.89 0.80
N LEU A 336 13.52 -16.47 0.06
CA LEU A 336 12.15 -16.43 0.59
C LEU A 336 11.65 -17.83 0.96
N LEU A 337 11.89 -18.84 0.12
CA LEU A 337 11.51 -20.23 0.41
C LEU A 337 12.24 -20.78 1.64
N MET A 338 13.52 -20.42 1.83
CA MET A 338 14.28 -20.80 3.02
C MET A 338 13.74 -20.11 4.29
N LEU A 339 13.39 -18.83 4.20
CA LEU A 339 12.78 -18.07 5.31
C LEU A 339 11.37 -18.57 5.64
N ALA A 340 10.64 -19.07 4.66
CA ALA A 340 9.32 -19.68 4.84
C ALA A 340 9.36 -21.09 5.49
N GLY A 341 10.54 -21.57 5.92
CA GLY A 341 10.66 -22.76 6.76
C GLY A 341 10.89 -24.09 6.02
N GLY A 342 11.25 -24.07 4.73
CA GLY A 342 11.72 -25.28 4.00
C GLY A 342 10.68 -26.39 3.76
N GLU A 343 9.51 -26.35 4.39
CA GLU A 343 8.39 -27.28 4.23
C GLU A 343 7.16 -26.63 3.56
N ALA A 344 7.34 -25.54 2.81
CA ALA A 344 6.30 -25.13 1.87
C ALA A 344 6.18 -26.23 0.82
N SER A 345 5.15 -27.07 0.92
CA SER A 345 4.71 -27.93 -0.17
C SER A 345 4.67 -27.06 -1.43
N ALA A 346 5.45 -27.44 -2.44
CA ALA A 346 5.59 -26.70 -3.70
C ALA A 346 4.25 -26.49 -4.46
N HIS A 347 3.14 -26.98 -3.93
CA HIS A 347 1.81 -26.90 -4.49
C HIS A 347 0.97 -25.68 -4.07
N ASP A 348 1.30 -24.96 -2.98
CA ASP A 348 0.35 -23.98 -2.40
C ASP A 348 0.71 -22.48 -2.57
N THR A 349 1.86 -22.14 -3.14
CA THR A 349 2.27 -20.72 -3.28
C THR A 349 2.90 -20.43 -4.64
N ASN A 350 2.22 -19.62 -5.45
CA ASN A 350 2.79 -19.09 -6.70
C ASN A 350 3.79 -17.96 -6.40
N PHE A 351 5.05 -18.17 -6.80
CA PHE A 351 6.11 -17.16 -6.73
C PHE A 351 6.54 -16.72 -8.14
N ALA A 352 6.80 -15.43 -8.32
CA ALA A 352 7.46 -14.92 -9.52
C ALA A 352 8.44 -13.80 -9.18
N VAL A 353 9.55 -13.70 -9.92
CA VAL A 353 10.39 -12.49 -9.90
C VAL A 353 9.91 -11.57 -11.00
N SER A 354 9.66 -10.32 -10.64
CA SER A 354 9.27 -9.31 -11.62
C SER A 354 10.44 -8.89 -12.50
N HIS A 355 10.24 -8.96 -13.81
CA HIS A 355 11.26 -8.54 -14.78
C HIS A 355 11.45 -7.02 -14.88
N SER A 356 10.49 -6.20 -14.45
CA SER A 356 10.51 -4.75 -14.64
C SER A 356 11.24 -3.98 -13.53
N THR A 357 11.10 -4.40 -12.28
CA THR A 357 11.64 -3.69 -11.11
C THR A 357 12.40 -4.61 -10.14
N GLY A 358 12.62 -5.87 -10.51
CA GLY A 358 13.30 -6.86 -9.66
C GLY A 358 12.52 -7.21 -8.39
N SER A 359 11.23 -6.85 -8.28
CA SER A 359 10.42 -7.16 -7.11
C SER A 359 9.97 -8.62 -7.09
N THR A 360 9.95 -9.24 -5.91
CA THR A 360 9.41 -10.60 -5.76
C THR A 360 7.90 -10.54 -5.52
N LEU A 361 7.16 -11.32 -6.31
CA LEU A 361 5.71 -11.41 -6.29
C LEU A 361 5.30 -12.74 -5.67
N GLN A 362 4.40 -12.68 -4.70
CA GLN A 362 3.87 -13.83 -4.00
C GLN A 362 2.36 -13.75 -3.91
N GLU A 363 1.70 -14.88 -4.14
CA GLU A 363 0.27 -15.03 -3.96
C GLU A 363 -0.14 -14.89 -2.48
N ILE A 364 -1.22 -14.17 -2.23
CA ILE A 364 -1.95 -14.17 -0.97
C ILE A 364 -2.99 -15.28 -1.02
N PRO A 365 -2.84 -16.36 -0.23
CA PRO A 365 -3.72 -17.53 -0.32
C PRO A 365 -5.18 -17.18 -0.03
N TYR A 366 -6.11 -17.78 -0.77
CA TYR A 366 -7.54 -17.62 -0.52
C TYR A 366 -7.93 -18.02 0.92
N SER A 367 -7.34 -19.09 1.45
CA SER A 367 -7.59 -19.55 2.82
C SER A 367 -7.26 -18.47 3.86
N TYR A 368 -6.17 -17.73 3.65
CA TYR A 368 -5.79 -16.58 4.48
C TYR A 368 -6.81 -15.45 4.35
N LEU A 369 -7.18 -15.05 3.13
CA LEU A 369 -8.18 -13.99 2.91
C LEU A 369 -9.54 -14.35 3.52
N ASN A 370 -10.01 -15.58 3.32
CA ASN A 370 -11.27 -16.06 3.86
C ASN A 370 -11.25 -16.05 5.39
N THR A 371 -10.19 -16.56 6.01
CA THR A 371 -10.09 -16.60 7.49
C THR A 371 -9.97 -15.21 8.10
N ARG A 372 -9.12 -14.34 7.55
CA ARG A 372 -8.84 -13.02 8.14
C ARG A 372 -9.95 -12.01 7.90
N LEU A 373 -10.68 -12.11 6.80
CA LEU A 373 -11.71 -11.13 6.42
C LEU A 373 -13.13 -11.58 6.82
N GLY A 374 -13.25 -12.61 7.65
CA GLY A 374 -14.54 -13.10 8.12
C GLY A 374 -15.36 -13.79 7.02
N GLY A 375 -14.69 -14.31 6.00
CA GLY A 375 -15.33 -15.24 5.08
C GLY A 375 -15.80 -16.47 5.85
N ALA A 376 -17.05 -16.88 5.61
CA ALA A 376 -17.64 -18.01 6.33
C ALA A 376 -16.76 -19.24 6.10
N THR A 377 -16.00 -19.66 7.11
CA THR A 377 -15.35 -20.97 7.08
C THR A 377 -16.46 -22.01 6.93
N VAL A 378 -16.52 -22.66 5.78
CA VAL A 378 -17.30 -23.89 5.55
C VAL A 378 -16.64 -25.07 6.29
N LEU A 379 -16.17 -24.85 7.52
CA LEU A 379 -15.60 -25.87 8.37
C LEU A 379 -16.49 -26.06 9.61
N SER A 380 -17.36 -27.07 9.42
CA SER A 380 -18.13 -27.89 10.39
C SER A 380 -19.54 -27.42 10.80
N PRO A 381 -20.47 -28.36 11.07
CA PRO A 381 -20.88 -29.57 10.35
C PRO A 381 -22.15 -29.28 9.52
N ASP A 382 -22.26 -29.80 8.30
CA ASP A 382 -23.51 -29.94 7.53
C ASP A 382 -24.59 -28.84 7.73
N TRP A 383 -24.21 -27.56 7.67
CA TRP A 383 -25.19 -26.45 7.71
C TRP A 383 -26.00 -26.34 6.41
N THR A 384 -25.65 -27.13 5.40
CA THR A 384 -26.41 -27.33 4.16
C THR A 384 -27.84 -27.83 4.42
N THR A 385 -28.09 -28.51 5.53
CA THR A 385 -29.45 -28.88 5.94
C THR A 385 -30.25 -27.75 6.61
N LEU A 386 -29.62 -26.60 6.93
CA LEU A 386 -30.28 -25.41 7.51
C LEU A 386 -30.46 -24.27 6.51
N ALA A 387 -29.55 -24.10 5.53
CA ALA A 387 -29.70 -23.08 4.49
C ALA A 387 -30.76 -23.40 3.43
N GLN A 388 -31.13 -24.67 3.24
CA GLN A 388 -32.27 -25.05 2.39
C GLN A 388 -33.64 -24.68 3.00
N LYS A 389 -33.65 -24.03 4.16
CA LYS A 389 -34.84 -23.59 4.88
C LYS A 389 -35.00 -22.06 4.91
N ASP A 390 -34.52 -21.34 3.91
CA ASP A 390 -34.85 -19.92 3.72
C ASP A 390 -36.30 -19.68 3.23
N ASN A 391 -37.12 -20.73 3.18
CA ASN A 391 -38.58 -20.64 3.20
C ASN A 391 -39.17 -20.95 4.60
N MET A 392 -38.40 -20.74 5.67
CA MET A 392 -38.94 -20.82 7.02
C MET A 392 -39.84 -19.61 7.28
N ALA A 393 -41.15 -19.83 7.21
CA ALA A 393 -42.06 -19.21 8.15
C ALA A 393 -41.41 -19.23 9.55
N PRO A 394 -41.50 -18.15 10.34
CA PRO A 394 -40.70 -17.97 11.55
C PRO A 394 -40.98 -19.10 12.53
N ASN A 395 -40.16 -20.16 12.49
CA ASN A 395 -40.29 -21.25 13.42
C ASN A 395 -39.52 -20.82 14.66
N ASN A 396 -40.25 -20.25 15.61
CA ASN A 396 -39.78 -19.64 16.86
C ASN A 396 -39.05 -20.59 17.83
N SER A 397 -38.57 -21.76 17.40
CA SER A 397 -37.86 -22.69 18.26
C SER A 397 -36.36 -22.45 18.19
N TRP A 398 -35.92 -21.45 18.94
CA TRP A 398 -34.52 -21.22 19.21
C TRP A 398 -33.92 -22.35 20.05
N PRO A 399 -32.60 -22.59 19.98
CA PRO A 399 -31.94 -23.55 20.86
C PRO A 399 -32.32 -23.32 22.32
N VAL A 400 -32.54 -24.39 23.08
CA VAL A 400 -33.08 -24.34 24.46
C VAL A 400 -32.30 -23.38 25.35
N TRP A 401 -30.97 -23.32 25.22
CA TRP A 401 -30.12 -22.39 25.98
C TRP A 401 -30.42 -20.91 25.68
N GLN A 402 -30.87 -20.56 24.48
CA GLN A 402 -31.25 -19.20 24.14
C GLN A 402 -32.56 -18.79 24.81
N ASN A 403 -33.50 -19.71 24.96
CA ASN A 403 -34.74 -19.46 25.70
C ASN A 403 -34.48 -19.22 27.20
N VAL A 404 -33.38 -19.75 27.74
CA VAL A 404 -32.95 -19.52 29.14
C VAL A 404 -32.29 -18.15 29.33
N ILE A 405 -31.63 -17.60 28.29
CA ILE A 405 -30.96 -16.29 28.34
C ILE A 405 -31.89 -15.15 27.94
N ARG A 406 -32.97 -15.46 27.19
CA ARG A 406 -33.96 -14.47 26.82
C ARG A 406 -34.76 -14.02 28.03
N SER A 407 -34.73 -12.73 28.30
CA SER A 407 -35.73 -12.10 29.16
C SER A 407 -36.89 -11.62 28.29
N ASP A 408 -38.10 -12.14 28.53
CA ASP A 408 -39.32 -11.63 27.91
C ASP A 408 -39.73 -10.24 28.47
N SER A 409 -39.07 -9.79 29.54
CA SER A 409 -39.17 -8.40 29.99
C SER A 409 -38.52 -7.49 28.96
N VAL A 410 -39.25 -6.45 28.53
CA VAL A 410 -38.67 -5.31 27.80
C VAL A 410 -37.43 -4.88 28.58
N PRO A 411 -36.21 -4.98 28.00
CA PRO A 411 -35.04 -4.50 28.69
C PRO A 411 -35.32 -3.05 29.07
N THR A 412 -35.18 -2.73 30.35
CA THR A 412 -34.96 -1.33 30.72
C THR A 412 -33.60 -1.01 30.12
N ASP A 413 -33.63 -0.57 28.86
CA ASP A 413 -32.44 -0.21 28.13
C ASP A 413 -31.78 0.89 28.95
N ARG A 414 -30.64 0.51 29.58
CA ARG A 414 -29.91 1.30 30.56
C ARG A 414 -29.69 2.72 30.03
N ASP A 415 -29.50 2.82 28.72
CA ASP A 415 -29.07 4.02 28.03
C ASP A 415 -30.24 4.67 27.24
N ARG A 416 -31.49 4.22 27.42
CA ARG A 416 -32.69 4.74 26.70
C ARG A 416 -32.91 6.25 26.82
N LYS A 417 -32.33 6.88 27.84
CA LYS A 417 -32.37 8.34 28.07
C LYS A 417 -30.98 8.97 28.17
N ALA A 418 -29.93 8.22 27.81
CA ALA A 418 -28.59 8.79 27.76
C ALA A 418 -28.55 9.88 26.68
N PRO A 419 -27.88 11.02 26.94
CA PRO A 419 -27.69 12.05 25.93
C PRO A 419 -27.02 11.46 24.68
N THR A 420 -27.59 11.77 23.52
CA THR A 420 -27.03 11.52 22.20
C THR A 420 -26.29 12.76 21.70
N MET A 421 -25.60 12.64 20.56
CA MET A 421 -24.94 13.78 19.89
C MET A 421 -25.90 14.94 19.56
N ASP A 422 -27.20 14.67 19.44
CA ASP A 422 -28.25 15.65 19.15
C ASP A 422 -28.99 16.12 20.41
N SER A 423 -28.61 15.62 21.59
CA SER A 423 -29.26 16.03 22.83
C SER A 423 -28.90 17.47 23.16
N PRO A 424 -29.88 18.33 23.51
CA PRO A 424 -29.60 19.71 23.85
C PRO A 424 -28.66 19.77 25.05
N GLU A 425 -27.64 20.62 25.00
CA GLU A 425 -26.84 20.94 26.18
C GLU A 425 -27.74 21.62 27.20
N GLU A 426 -27.98 20.97 28.35
CA GLU A 426 -28.55 21.66 29.49
C GLU A 426 -27.49 22.64 29.99
N CYS A 427 -27.69 23.94 29.73
CA CYS A 427 -26.92 25.03 30.33
C CYS A 427 -27.14 25.04 31.86
N VAL A 428 -26.48 24.14 32.58
CA VAL A 428 -26.32 24.27 34.03
C VAL A 428 -25.24 25.31 34.24
N ASN A 429 -25.63 26.56 34.44
CA ASN A 429 -24.77 27.59 35.02
C ASN A 429 -24.65 27.34 36.53
N PRO A 430 -23.52 26.85 37.09
CA PRO A 430 -23.19 27.17 38.45
C PRO A 430 -22.59 28.58 38.44
N SER A 431 -23.34 29.50 39.04
CA SER A 431 -22.95 30.87 39.37
C SER A 431 -21.48 31.02 39.78
N PHE A 432 -20.63 31.50 38.88
CA PHE A 432 -19.51 32.37 39.27
C PHE A 432 -20.05 33.81 39.30
N ALA A 433 -20.85 34.09 40.33
CA ALA A 433 -21.20 35.46 40.68
C ALA A 433 -19.93 36.14 41.18
N ALA A 434 -19.43 37.09 40.39
CA ALA A 434 -18.40 38.03 40.81
C ALA A 434 -18.85 38.71 42.11
N ALA A 435 -18.02 38.60 43.14
CA ALA A 435 -18.19 39.30 44.41
C ALA A 435 -18.08 40.82 44.18
N ASN A 436 -19.22 41.50 44.01
CA ASN A 436 -19.34 42.92 44.30
C ASN A 436 -19.68 43.05 45.79
N GLY A 437 -18.64 43.23 46.61
CA GLY A 437 -18.75 43.59 48.02
C GLY A 437 -18.08 44.93 48.27
N ASN A 438 -18.75 46.02 47.89
CA ASN A 438 -18.40 47.36 48.35
C ASN A 438 -19.39 47.71 49.47
N GLY A 439 -18.93 47.67 50.72
CA GLY A 439 -19.71 48.02 51.90
C GLY A 439 -18.82 48.78 52.88
N LYS A 440 -19.01 50.10 52.94
CA LYS A 440 -18.51 50.95 54.03
C LYS A 440 -19.21 50.58 55.33
N ALA A 441 -18.43 50.35 56.38
CA ALA A 441 -18.58 50.90 57.73
C ALA A 441 -17.24 50.74 58.44
#